data_AF-A0A7J9SDA6-F1
#
_entry.id   AF-A0A7J9SDA6-F1
#
_cell.length_a   1.000
_cell.length_b   1.000
_cell.length_c   1.000
_cell.angle_alpha   90.00
_cell.angle_beta   90.00
_cell.angle_gamma   90.00
#
_symmetry.space_group_name_H-M   'P 1'
#
loop_
_entity.id
_entity.type
_entity.pdbx_description
1 polymer ?
#
loop_
_entity_poly.entity_id
_entity_poly.type
_entity_poly.pdbx_seq_one_letter_code
_entity_poly.pdbx_strand_id
1 'polypeptide(L)'
;MDEKSKTETFNIDKVENYTYKLSYVHYGNLQEGMYVKIFVNGHNIHEYSKDLSNTGSGAYKKSENETDITNYLVNGSNELKIESNIWKTENSSPYYVLENFKITEHEVSIIKLPISSDVNFLVFILCLICLMRRKG
;
A
#
# COMPACT_ATOMS: atom_id res chain seq x y z
N MET A 1 -21.09 20.02 -9.61
CA MET A 1 -20.00 19.14 -9.13
C MET A 1 -19.56 19.74 -7.80
N ASP A 2 -19.58 18.93 -6.76
CA ASP A 2 -19.19 19.36 -5.42
C ASP A 2 -17.88 18.65 -5.08
N GLU A 3 -16.79 19.25 -5.55
CA GLU A 3 -15.45 18.76 -5.21
C GLU A 3 -15.15 19.09 -3.76
N LYS A 4 -14.81 18.05 -2.99
CA LYS A 4 -14.44 18.16 -1.59
C LYS A 4 -13.16 17.39 -1.37
N SER A 5 -12.26 17.98 -0.58
CA SER A 5 -11.05 17.32 -0.13
C SER A 5 -10.94 17.40 1.39
N LYS A 6 -10.35 16.36 1.97
CA LYS A 6 -9.96 16.32 3.37
C LYS A 6 -8.55 15.76 3.45
N THR A 7 -7.71 16.42 4.24
CA THR A 7 -6.32 16.03 4.44
C THR A 7 -6.05 15.86 5.93
N GLU A 8 -5.37 14.79 6.29
CA GLU A 8 -4.88 14.52 7.64
C GLU A 8 -3.37 14.27 7.55
N THR A 9 -2.61 14.81 8.50
CA THR A 9 -1.17 14.58 8.60
C THR A 9 -0.86 13.68 9.79
N PHE A 10 0.15 12.83 9.63
CA PHE A 10 0.57 11.91 10.68
C PHE A 10 2.08 11.68 10.61
N ASN A 11 2.69 11.43 11.77
CA ASN A 11 4.12 11.13 11.86
C ASN A 11 4.33 9.63 12.07
N ILE A 12 5.36 9.08 11.43
CA ILE A 12 5.84 7.72 11.69
C ILE A 12 7.36 7.72 11.82
N ASP A 13 7.88 6.86 12.68
CA ASP A 13 9.28 6.48 12.67
C ASP A 13 9.43 5.27 11.73
N LYS A 14 9.73 5.55 10.46
CA LYS A 14 9.75 4.52 9.42
C LYS A 14 10.95 3.61 9.61
N VAL A 15 10.69 2.33 9.91
CA VAL A 15 11.71 1.31 10.12
C VAL A 15 12.11 0.70 8.77
N GLU A 16 13.42 0.50 8.58
CA GLU A 16 13.94 -0.19 7.41
C GLU A 16 13.55 -1.68 7.45
N ASN A 17 13.24 -2.27 6.29
CA ASN A 17 12.77 -3.66 6.16
C ASN A 17 11.39 -3.96 6.80
N TYR A 18 10.56 -2.94 7.02
CA TYR A 18 9.18 -3.12 7.43
C TYR A 18 8.24 -2.88 6.25
N THR A 19 7.15 -3.64 6.19
CA THR A 19 6.04 -3.39 5.28
C THR A 19 4.94 -2.64 6.03
N TYR A 20 4.44 -1.57 5.42
CA TYR A 20 3.35 -0.77 5.95
C TYR A 20 2.10 -0.99 5.11
N LYS A 21 1.03 -1.38 5.78
CA LYS A 21 -0.25 -1.72 5.17
C LYS A 21 -1.35 -0.78 5.64
N LEU A 22 -2.06 -0.17 4.70
CA LEU A 22 -3.25 0.63 4.96
C LEU A 22 -4.50 -0.26 4.89
N SER A 23 -5.35 -0.16 5.90
CA SER A 23 -6.65 -0.82 5.95
C SER A 23 -7.74 0.18 6.34
N TYR A 24 -8.93 0.01 5.80
CA TYR A 24 -10.10 0.84 6.10
C TYR A 24 -11.40 0.15 5.66
N VAL A 25 -12.53 0.66 6.15
CA VAL A 25 -13.85 0.23 5.72
C VAL A 25 -14.47 1.31 4.84
N HIS A 26 -15.10 0.90 3.74
CA HIS A 26 -15.71 1.79 2.78
C HIS A 26 -17.10 1.30 2.33
N TYR A 27 -17.99 2.23 2.04
CA TYR A 27 -19.33 1.96 1.49
C TYR A 27 -19.97 3.24 0.94
N GLY A 28 -20.96 3.08 0.04
CA GLY A 28 -21.68 4.21 -0.51
C GLY A 28 -22.47 3.87 -1.77
N ASN A 29 -23.10 4.88 -2.36
CA ASN A 29 -23.96 4.75 -3.54
C ASN A 29 -23.61 5.81 -4.60
N LEU A 30 -22.35 5.81 -5.02
CA LEU A 30 -21.86 6.68 -6.09
C LEU A 30 -22.65 6.44 -7.38
N GLN A 31 -22.91 7.52 -8.11
CA GLN A 31 -23.49 7.47 -9.45
C GLN A 31 -22.40 7.61 -10.52
N GLU A 32 -22.81 7.45 -11.78
CA GLU A 32 -21.92 7.60 -12.94
C GLU A 32 -21.27 8.99 -12.94
N GLY A 33 -19.96 9.03 -13.19
CA GLY A 33 -19.13 10.24 -13.12
C GLY A 33 -18.73 10.71 -11.71
N MET A 34 -19.27 10.12 -10.63
CA MET A 34 -18.86 10.43 -9.26
C MET A 34 -17.67 9.59 -8.83
N TYR A 35 -16.79 10.17 -8.02
CA TYR A 35 -15.60 9.47 -7.54
C TYR A 35 -15.21 9.82 -6.11
N VAL A 36 -14.46 8.91 -5.49
CA VAL A 36 -13.67 9.14 -4.28
C VAL A 36 -12.27 8.57 -4.50
N LYS A 37 -11.24 9.35 -4.19
CA LYS A 37 -9.83 9.00 -4.35
C LYS A 37 -9.10 9.13 -3.03
N ILE A 38 -8.21 8.20 -2.75
CA ILE A 38 -7.40 8.17 -1.53
C ILE A 38 -5.94 8.28 -1.91
N PHE A 39 -5.23 9.24 -1.32
CA PHE A 39 -3.84 9.53 -1.59
C PHE A 39 -2.99 9.41 -0.33
N VAL A 40 -1.78 8.87 -0.48
CA VAL A 40 -0.73 8.92 0.53
C VAL A 40 0.45 9.69 -0.05
N ASN A 41 0.84 10.80 0.58
CA ASN A 41 1.91 11.68 0.10
C ASN A 41 1.77 12.05 -1.40
N GLY A 42 0.54 12.35 -1.84
CA GLY A 42 0.23 12.69 -3.23
C GLY A 42 0.12 11.52 -4.21
N HIS A 43 0.39 10.27 -3.80
CA HIS A 43 0.21 9.09 -4.63
C HIS A 43 -1.21 8.54 -4.49
N ASN A 44 -1.95 8.41 -5.60
CA ASN A 44 -3.28 7.77 -5.60
C ASN A 44 -3.15 6.28 -5.31
N ILE A 45 -3.72 5.84 -4.19
CA ILE A 45 -3.67 4.45 -3.73
C ILE A 45 -4.94 3.70 -4.12
N HIS A 46 -6.09 4.38 -4.10
CA HIS A 46 -7.39 3.80 -4.44
C HIS A 46 -8.31 4.84 -5.05
N GLU A 47 -9.11 4.39 -6.02
CA GLU A 47 -10.17 5.16 -6.64
C GLU A 47 -11.46 4.35 -6.72
N TYR A 48 -12.52 4.92 -6.16
CA TYR A 48 -13.87 4.38 -6.21
C TYR A 48 -14.74 5.23 -7.12
N SER A 49 -15.30 4.60 -8.13
CA SER A 49 -16.34 5.17 -8.96
C SER A 49 -17.30 4.08 -9.40
N LYS A 50 -18.48 4.47 -9.88
CA LYS A 50 -19.39 3.51 -10.52
C LYS A 50 -18.78 2.97 -11.82
N ASP A 51 -18.01 3.81 -12.51
CA ASP A 51 -17.53 3.59 -13.87
C ASP A 51 -16.36 2.60 -13.95
N LEU A 52 -15.51 2.54 -12.91
CA LEU A 52 -14.29 1.73 -12.95
C LEU A 52 -14.49 0.27 -12.54
N SER A 53 -15.43 -0.03 -11.65
CA SER A 53 -15.55 -1.39 -11.09
C SER A 53 -16.87 -1.71 -10.39
N ASN A 54 -17.86 -0.81 -10.46
CA ASN A 54 -19.10 -0.90 -9.67
C ASN A 54 -18.88 -1.06 -8.15
N THR A 55 -17.65 -0.82 -7.66
CA THR A 55 -17.30 -0.87 -6.22
C THR A 55 -17.88 0.31 -5.45
N GLY A 56 -18.18 1.40 -6.15
CA GLY A 56 -18.89 2.57 -5.63
C GLY A 56 -20.39 2.36 -5.40
N SER A 57 -20.96 1.19 -5.75
CA SER A 57 -22.37 0.89 -5.55
C SER A 57 -22.60 -0.15 -4.44
N GLY A 58 -23.40 0.24 -3.45
CA GLY A 58 -23.93 -0.63 -2.41
C GLY A 58 -23.72 -0.08 -1.00
N ALA A 59 -24.77 -0.10 -0.19
CA ALA A 59 -24.71 0.24 1.23
C ALA A 59 -23.95 -0.81 2.08
N TYR A 60 -23.45 -1.88 1.45
CA TYR A 60 -22.71 -2.93 2.14
C TYR A 60 -21.29 -2.48 2.46
N LYS A 61 -20.92 -2.54 3.75
CA LYS A 61 -19.58 -2.23 4.24
C LYS A 61 -18.57 -3.23 3.70
N LYS A 62 -17.58 -2.73 2.95
CA LYS A 62 -16.46 -3.50 2.44
C LYS A 62 -15.20 -3.08 3.19
N SER A 63 -14.36 -4.04 3.54
CA SER A 63 -13.06 -3.77 4.12
C SER A 63 -12.01 -3.85 3.02
N GLU A 64 -11.27 -2.77 2.82
CA GLU A 64 -9.97 -2.87 2.16
C GLU A 64 -8.95 -3.26 3.20
N ASN A 65 -8.45 -4.48 3.08
CA ASN A 65 -7.45 -5.01 3.98
C ASN A 65 -6.11 -5.04 3.24
N GLU A 66 -5.10 -4.47 3.87
CA GLU A 66 -3.69 -4.68 3.53
C GLU A 66 -3.17 -4.05 2.22
N THR A 67 -3.64 -2.86 1.87
CA THR A 67 -3.01 -2.13 0.76
C THR A 67 -1.59 -1.73 1.12
N ASP A 68 -0.61 -2.16 0.33
CA ASP A 68 0.79 -1.80 0.58
C ASP A 68 1.04 -0.33 0.30
N ILE A 69 1.49 0.40 1.32
CA ILE A 69 1.85 1.81 1.20
C ILE A 69 3.30 2.10 1.58
N THR A 70 4.12 1.05 1.73
CA THR A 70 5.51 1.12 2.20
C THR A 70 6.35 2.14 1.43
N ASN A 71 6.19 2.14 0.11
CA ASN A 71 6.97 2.98 -0.80
C ASN A 71 6.46 4.42 -0.91
N TYR A 72 5.27 4.70 -0.38
CA TYR A 72 4.69 6.04 -0.39
C TYR A 72 4.95 6.79 0.92
N LEU A 73 5.34 6.08 1.98
CA LEU A 73 5.64 6.67 3.27
C LEU A 73 7.09 7.14 3.39
N VAL A 74 7.28 8.25 4.09
CA VAL A 74 8.59 8.79 4.47
C VAL A 74 8.76 8.71 5.99
N ASN A 75 10.01 8.73 6.45
CA ASN A 75 10.29 8.92 7.87
C ASN A 75 9.88 10.33 8.31
N GLY A 76 9.15 10.44 9.42
CA GLY A 76 8.58 11.71 9.89
C GLY A 76 7.17 11.95 9.34
N SER A 77 6.92 13.17 8.85
CA SER A 77 5.57 13.64 8.49
C SER A 77 5.09 13.10 7.15
N ASN A 78 3.89 12.56 7.16
CA ASN A 78 3.17 12.01 6.01
C ASN A 78 1.77 12.64 5.91
N GLU A 79 1.18 12.56 4.72
CA GLU A 79 -0.14 13.07 4.40
C GLU A 79 -1.05 11.93 3.92
N LEU A 80 -2.24 11.81 4.51
CA LEU A 80 -3.36 11.04 3.97
C LEU A 80 -4.41 12.05 3.47
N LYS A 81 -4.70 12.01 2.18
CA LYS A 81 -5.66 12.91 1.54
C LYS A 81 -6.78 12.11 0.88
N ILE A 82 -8.01 12.57 1.07
CA ILE A 82 -9.19 12.04 0.43
C ILE A 82 -9.76 13.15 -0.45
N GLU A 83 -9.95 12.86 -1.73
CA GLU A 83 -10.65 13.74 -2.67
C GLU A 83 -11.93 13.08 -3.13
N SER A 84 -12.98 13.87 -3.30
CA SER A 84 -14.27 13.36 -3.75
C SER A 84 -14.96 14.36 -4.63
N ASN A 85 -15.74 13.83 -5.57
CA ASN A 85 -16.67 14.60 -6.36
C ASN A 85 -18.01 13.88 -6.35
N ILE A 86 -18.88 14.33 -5.45
CA ILE A 86 -20.19 13.72 -5.20
C ILE A 86 -21.21 14.84 -5.16
N TRP A 87 -22.10 14.88 -6.15
CA TRP A 87 -23.16 15.88 -6.23
C TRP A 87 -24.53 15.25 -5.97
N LYS A 88 -25.48 16.05 -5.48
CA LYS A 88 -26.87 15.63 -5.38
C LYS A 88 -27.49 15.51 -6.77
N THR A 89 -28.38 14.55 -6.96
CA THR A 89 -29.23 14.48 -8.14
C THR A 89 -30.69 14.64 -7.72
N GLU A 90 -31.58 14.97 -8.66
CA GLU A 90 -33.01 15.18 -8.35
C GLU A 90 -33.66 13.98 -7.68
N ASN A 91 -33.23 12.76 -8.05
CA ASN A 91 -33.86 11.50 -7.63
C ASN A 91 -32.99 10.66 -6.69
N SER A 92 -31.82 11.13 -6.27
CA SER A 92 -30.95 10.37 -5.37
C SER A 92 -30.14 11.27 -4.44
N SER A 93 -29.75 10.71 -3.30
CA SER A 93 -28.78 11.32 -2.38
C SER A 93 -27.53 10.45 -2.32
N PRO A 94 -26.59 10.61 -3.27
CA PRO A 94 -25.34 9.89 -3.27
C PRO A 94 -24.50 10.28 -2.06
N TYR A 95 -23.85 9.28 -1.48
CA TYR A 95 -22.93 9.44 -0.38
C TYR A 95 -21.81 8.41 -0.48
N TYR A 96 -20.72 8.69 0.23
CA TYR A 96 -19.63 7.76 0.41
C TYR A 96 -19.04 7.92 1.79
N VAL A 97 -18.73 6.81 2.44
CA VAL A 97 -18.12 6.78 3.76
C VAL A 97 -16.83 5.98 3.70
N LEU A 98 -15.82 6.54 4.35
CA LEU A 98 -14.55 5.90 4.65
C LEU A 98 -14.35 6.00 6.16
N GLU A 99 -14.16 4.87 6.83
CA GLU A 99 -14.01 4.81 8.28
C GLU A 99 -12.96 3.78 8.70
N ASN A 100 -12.51 3.86 9.95
CA ASN A 100 -11.57 2.91 10.57
C ASN A 100 -10.24 2.77 9.81
N PHE A 101 -9.68 3.89 9.34
CA PHE A 101 -8.33 3.93 8.80
C PHE A 101 -7.32 3.42 9.82
N LYS A 102 -6.51 2.44 9.41
CA LYS A 102 -5.44 1.86 10.21
C LYS A 102 -4.22 1.62 9.34
N ILE A 103 -3.06 2.03 9.84
CA ILE A 103 -1.78 1.61 9.30
C ILE A 103 -1.23 0.53 10.23
N THR A 104 -0.92 -0.64 9.68
CA THR A 104 -0.22 -1.71 10.39
C THR A 104 1.15 -1.89 9.81
N GLU A 105 2.13 -2.09 10.69
CA GLU A 105 3.50 -2.41 10.33
C GLU A 105 3.77 -3.91 10.54
N HIS A 106 4.55 -4.50 9.64
CA HIS A 106 4.95 -5.88 9.69
C HIS A 106 6.45 -5.95 9.41
N GLU A 107 7.20 -6.61 10.30
CA GLU A 107 8.61 -6.90 10.03
C GLU A 107 8.69 -7.83 8.82
N VAL A 108 9.42 -7.42 7.78
CA VAL A 108 9.72 -8.34 6.68
C VAL A 108 10.67 -9.36 7.26
N SER A 109 10.18 -10.59 7.45
CA SER A 109 11.02 -11.71 7.85
C SER A 109 12.07 -11.92 6.77
N ILE A 110 13.29 -11.39 6.99
CA ILE A 110 14.43 -11.70 6.15
C ILE A 110 14.71 -13.18 6.41
N ILE A 111 14.27 -14.04 5.48
CA ILE A 111 14.72 -15.43 5.43
C ILE A 111 16.22 -15.35 5.12
N LYS A 112 17.03 -15.34 6.18
CA LYS A 112 18.48 -15.51 6.07
C LYS A 112 18.69 -16.95 5.62
N LEU A 113 18.78 -17.14 4.30
CA LEU A 113 19.19 -18.42 3.74
C LEU A 113 20.54 -18.78 4.39
N PRO A 114 20.69 -19.95 5.00
CA PRO A 114 21.97 -20.35 5.54
C PRO A 114 22.96 -20.41 4.38
N ILE A 115 23.92 -19.48 4.36
CA ILE A 115 25.13 -19.68 3.57
C ILE A 115 25.85 -20.81 4.29
N SER A 116 25.72 -22.03 3.77
CA SER A 116 26.48 -23.18 4.27
C SER A 116 27.97 -22.87 4.12
N SER A 117 28.61 -22.50 5.23
CA SER A 117 30.06 -22.23 5.32
C SER A 117 30.89 -23.40 4.79
N ASP A 118 30.35 -24.61 4.87
CA ASP A 118 31.04 -25.85 4.52
C ASP A 118 31.20 -26.04 3.00
N VAL A 119 30.38 -25.39 2.16
CA VAL A 119 30.41 -25.61 0.70
C VAL A 119 31.36 -24.66 -0.01
N ASN A 120 31.49 -23.41 0.45
CA ASN A 120 32.33 -22.42 -0.22
C ASN A 120 33.82 -22.60 0.06
N PHE A 121 34.21 -23.04 1.27
CA PHE A 121 35.62 -23.20 1.62
C PHE A 121 36.26 -24.39 0.90
N LEU A 122 35.55 -25.53 0.80
CA LEU A 122 36.02 -26.72 0.07
C LEU A 122 36.14 -26.46 -1.44
N VAL A 123 35.17 -25.78 -2.05
CA VAL A 123 35.24 -25.40 -3.48
C VAL A 123 36.38 -24.43 -3.73
N PHE A 124 36.58 -23.43 -2.85
CA PHE A 124 37.70 -22.49 -2.96
C PHE A 124 39.07 -23.18 -2.84
N ILE A 125 39.22 -24.10 -1.87
CA ILE A 125 40.43 -24.92 -1.71
C ILE A 125 40.67 -25.82 -2.93
N LEU A 126 39.63 -26.50 -3.44
CA LEU A 126 39.74 -27.35 -4.62
C LEU A 126 40.14 -26.54 -5.87
N CYS A 127 39.55 -25.35 -6.06
CA CYS A 127 39.95 -24.44 -7.13
C CYS A 127 41.42 -24.02 -7.02
N LEU A 128 41.90 -23.68 -5.81
CA LEU A 128 43.32 -23.34 -5.59
C LEU A 128 44.25 -24.52 -5.89
N ILE A 129 43.92 -25.73 -5.44
CA ILE A 129 44.72 -26.94 -5.70
C ILE A 129 44.78 -27.25 -7.20
N CYS A 130 43.65 -27.15 -7.91
CA CYS A 130 43.58 -27.34 -9.36
C CYS A 130 44.41 -26.31 -10.12
N LEU A 131 44.42 -25.05 -9.69
CA LEU A 131 45.23 -23.99 -10.31
C LEU A 131 46.73 -24.16 -10.04
N MET A 132 47.12 -24.66 -8.86
CA MET A 132 48.51 -24.94 -8.53
C MET A 132 49.06 -26.16 -9.29
N ARG A 133 48.26 -27.22 -9.47
CA ARG A 133 48.67 -28.42 -10.24
C ARG A 133 48.85 -28.16 -11.74
N ARG A 134 48.25 -27.10 -12.28
CA ARG A 134 48.35 -26.75 -13.70
C ARG A 134 49.62 -25.96 -14.07
N LYS A 135 50.40 -25.53 -13.06
CA LYS A 135 51.65 -24.76 -13.21
C LYS A 135 52.91 -25.57 -12.88
N GLY A 136 52.79 -26.87 -12.60
CA GLY A 136 53.91 -27.79 -12.36
C GLY A 136 54.13 -28.74 -13.53
#